data_AF-A0A350C2N4-F1
#
_entry.id   AF-A0A350C2N4-F1
#
_cell.length_a   1.000
_cell.length_b   1.000
_cell.length_c   1.000
_cell.angle_alpha   90.00
_cell.angle_beta   90.00
_cell.angle_gamma   90.00
#
_symmetry.space_group_name_H-M   'P 1'
#
loop_
_entity.id
_entity.type
_entity.pdbx_description
1 polymer ?
#
loop_
_entity_poly.entity_id
_entity_poly.type
_entity_poly.pdbx_seq_one_letter_code
_entity_poly.pdbx_strand_id
1 'polypeptide(L)'
;MALNHYFNQRAKNEQNLYEDIIIESLKIYGQDVYYLPREIVNENTIFGEDVPSKFSSAHKIEMYIENTEGFDGEGDLFTKFGVEIRDAATFIVSRKRWANVVGQMNNQIESIRPREGDLIYLTLTNKLFEIMHVEHEQPFYQLSNLPTFKLRCELFTYSDERLNTSIGAIDDIEKSGYNLKLLMNQGIDSINSSISYDFMEGEFVQQTLTGGKVITAEVLEYNQSQNYIVVSHISTSDGTYGMFVPGVVQNTRLRNISGALAYIGDSATTVYRTLTTIDENVYGDSSFAQNDIFDTAENSFDLDFLDFSENNPFGDPEDL
;
A
#
# COMPACT_ATOMS: atom_id res chain seq x y z
N MET A 1 16.03 42.42 -16.94
CA MET A 1 15.41 43.04 -15.75
C MET A 1 16.51 43.75 -14.99
N ALA A 2 16.32 44.98 -14.52
CA ALA A 2 17.34 45.66 -13.73
C ALA A 2 17.45 44.96 -12.37
N LEU A 3 18.62 44.41 -12.06
CA LEU A 3 18.89 43.75 -10.79
C LEU A 3 19.44 44.77 -9.80
N ASN A 4 19.04 44.66 -8.54
CA ASN A 4 19.67 45.42 -7.48
C ASN A 4 21.16 45.02 -7.43
N HIS A 5 22.05 46.02 -7.38
CA HIS A 5 23.51 45.84 -7.38
C HIS A 5 24.01 44.86 -6.30
N TYR A 6 23.27 44.74 -5.20
CA TYR A 6 23.60 43.86 -4.08
C TYR A 6 23.11 42.41 -4.22
N PHE A 7 22.37 42.07 -5.29
CA PHE A 7 21.84 40.73 -5.50
C PHE A 7 22.46 40.09 -6.73
N ASN A 8 23.16 38.98 -6.53
CA ASN A 8 23.72 38.18 -7.62
C ASN A 8 22.96 36.87 -7.73
N GLN A 9 22.12 36.76 -8.75
CA GLN A 9 21.25 35.59 -8.99
C GLN A 9 21.99 34.25 -9.13
N ARG A 10 23.32 34.26 -9.30
CA ARG A 10 24.16 33.05 -9.47
C ARG A 10 25.04 32.75 -8.26
N ALA A 11 25.00 33.55 -7.20
CA ALA A 11 25.80 33.30 -6.01
C ALA A 11 25.23 32.09 -5.24
N LYS A 12 26.01 31.00 -5.18
CA LYS A 12 25.58 29.75 -4.51
C LYS A 12 25.26 29.96 -3.02
N ASN A 13 25.96 30.87 -2.36
CA ASN A 13 25.70 31.20 -0.96
C ASN A 13 24.32 31.87 -0.77
N GLU A 14 23.90 32.74 -1.70
CA GLU A 14 22.57 33.37 -1.65
C GLU A 14 21.47 32.34 -1.94
N GLN A 15 21.68 31.45 -2.90
CA GLN A 15 20.76 30.33 -3.18
C GLN A 15 20.59 29.41 -1.97
N ASN A 16 21.69 29.07 -1.30
CA ASN A 16 21.66 28.24 -0.09
C ASN A 16 20.91 28.93 1.05
N LEU A 17 21.20 30.21 1.30
CA LEU A 17 20.50 30.98 2.34
C LEU A 17 18.99 31.06 2.06
N TYR A 18 18.62 31.30 0.81
CA TYR A 18 17.21 31.32 0.39
C TYR A 18 16.53 29.97 0.60
N GLU A 19 17.20 28.87 0.22
CA GLU A 19 16.70 27.52 0.45
C GLU A 19 16.56 27.20 1.94
N ASP A 20 17.51 27.62 2.77
CA ASP A 20 17.48 27.41 4.22
C ASP A 20 16.32 28.18 4.88
N ILE A 21 16.02 29.41 4.42
CA ILE A 21 14.85 30.18 4.88
C ILE A 21 13.55 29.47 4.49
N ILE A 22 13.48 28.87 3.30
CA ILE A 22 12.29 28.11 2.86
C ILE A 22 12.12 26.84 3.68
N ILE A 23 13.21 26.12 3.98
CA ILE A 23 13.14 24.95 4.85
C ILE A 23 12.62 25.36 6.24
N GLU A 24 13.09 26.49 6.77
CA GLU A 24 12.61 27.00 8.04
C GLU A 24 11.13 27.41 7.97
N SER A 25 10.69 28.06 6.90
CA SER A 25 9.27 28.41 6.75
C SER A 25 8.37 27.19 6.62
N LEU A 26 8.82 26.13 5.92
CA LEU A 26 8.11 24.85 5.84
C LEU A 26 8.03 24.16 7.20
N LYS A 27 9.05 24.28 8.05
CA LYS A 27 9.01 23.72 9.42
C LYS A 27 8.08 24.48 10.36
N ILE A 28 7.92 25.79 10.15
CA ILE A 28 7.05 26.64 10.99
C ILE A 28 5.58 26.49 10.58
N TYR A 29 5.29 26.51 9.28
CA TYR A 29 3.92 26.59 8.74
C TYR A 29 3.46 25.34 7.97
N GLY A 30 4.37 24.43 7.62
CA GLY A 30 4.03 23.18 6.97
C GLY A 30 3.46 22.17 7.96
N GLN A 31 2.96 21.08 7.40
CA GLN A 31 2.46 19.93 8.13
C GLN A 31 3.45 18.77 8.04
N ASP A 32 3.56 18.03 9.13
CA ASP A 32 4.26 16.75 9.17
C ASP A 32 3.46 15.68 8.41
N VAL A 33 4.01 15.20 7.30
CA VAL A 33 3.45 14.11 6.50
C VAL A 33 4.44 12.95 6.41
N TYR A 34 3.95 11.76 6.04
CA TYR A 34 4.83 10.67 5.66
C TYR A 34 4.89 10.55 4.14
N TYR A 35 6.09 10.52 3.61
CA TYR A 35 6.38 10.29 2.20
C TYR A 35 6.78 8.82 1.99
N LEU A 36 6.09 8.14 1.09
CA LEU A 36 6.26 6.72 0.81
C LEU A 36 6.72 6.57 -0.65
N PRO A 37 8.00 6.21 -0.88
CA PRO A 37 8.48 5.96 -2.23
C PRO A 37 7.93 4.62 -2.76
N ARG A 38 7.49 4.61 -4.01
CA ARG A 38 7.04 3.41 -4.73
C ARG A 38 8.24 2.51 -5.05
N GLU A 39 8.19 1.26 -4.61
CA GLU A 39 9.07 0.19 -5.10
C GLU A 39 8.44 -0.40 -6.36
N ILE A 40 9.06 -0.18 -7.53
CA ILE A 40 8.61 -0.80 -8.77
C ILE A 40 8.99 -2.28 -8.74
N VAL A 41 8.00 -3.16 -8.72
CA VAL A 41 8.17 -4.61 -8.89
C VAL A 41 8.07 -4.88 -10.39
N ASN A 42 9.17 -5.31 -11.02
CA ASN A 42 9.31 -5.66 -12.46
C ASN A 42 8.02 -5.52 -13.29
N GLU A 43 7.86 -4.38 -13.98
CA GLU A 43 6.79 -4.19 -14.96
C GLU A 43 6.94 -5.26 -16.05
N ASN A 44 5.90 -6.09 -16.23
CA ASN A 44 5.87 -7.03 -17.33
C ASN A 44 5.54 -6.28 -18.62
N THR A 45 6.58 -5.66 -19.20
CA THR A 45 6.49 -4.85 -20.42
C THR A 45 5.96 -5.61 -21.65
N ILE A 46 5.87 -6.95 -21.60
CA ILE A 46 5.42 -7.80 -22.71
C ILE A 46 3.90 -7.96 -22.71
N PHE A 47 3.27 -8.09 -21.54
CA PHE A 47 1.83 -8.34 -21.43
C PHE A 47 1.03 -7.09 -20.99
N GLY A 48 1.70 -6.03 -20.56
CA GLY A 48 1.04 -4.79 -20.14
C GLY A 48 0.18 -4.96 -18.88
N GLU A 49 0.39 -6.05 -18.13
CA GLU A 49 -0.20 -6.23 -16.81
C GLU A 49 0.54 -5.33 -15.82
N ASP A 50 -0.21 -4.49 -15.12
CA ASP A 50 0.32 -3.68 -14.02
C ASP A 50 0.43 -4.57 -12.79
N VAL A 51 1.65 -4.72 -12.28
CA VAL A 51 1.88 -5.43 -11.02
C VAL A 51 1.56 -4.44 -9.90
N PRO A 52 0.76 -4.83 -8.89
CA PRO A 52 0.45 -3.97 -7.77
C PRO A 52 1.71 -3.39 -7.15
N SER A 53 1.66 -2.09 -6.85
CA SER A 53 2.78 -1.34 -6.29
C SER A 53 3.11 -1.82 -4.89
N LYS A 54 4.38 -1.67 -4.49
CA LYS A 54 4.82 -1.94 -3.11
C LYS A 54 5.42 -0.70 -2.46
N PHE A 55 5.09 -0.48 -1.19
CA PHE A 55 5.59 0.61 -0.35
C PHE A 55 6.11 0.02 0.96
N SER A 56 7.44 -0.06 1.08
CA SER A 56 8.12 -0.70 2.23
C SER A 56 8.64 0.30 3.27
N SER A 57 8.63 1.59 2.94
CA SER A 57 9.21 2.63 3.79
C SER A 57 8.33 3.87 3.83
N ALA A 58 8.35 4.54 4.98
CA ALA A 58 7.69 5.81 5.18
C ALA A 58 8.67 6.80 5.82
N HIS A 59 8.82 7.97 5.20
CA HIS A 59 9.74 9.01 5.63
C HIS A 59 8.97 10.24 6.11
N LYS A 60 9.13 10.58 7.39
CA LYS A 60 8.51 11.78 7.95
C LYS A 60 9.19 13.04 7.40
N ILE A 61 8.43 13.92 6.76
CA ILE A 61 8.90 15.16 6.15
C ILE A 61 7.86 16.28 6.27
N GLU A 62 8.33 17.51 6.37
CA GLU A 62 7.50 18.70 6.43
C GLU A 62 7.10 19.14 5.01
N MET A 63 5.80 19.23 4.74
CA MET A 63 5.27 19.72 3.47
C MET A 63 4.22 20.82 3.73
N TYR A 64 4.23 21.85 2.90
CA TYR A 64 3.17 22.85 2.92
C TYR A 64 2.05 22.41 1.99
N ILE A 65 0.82 22.48 2.48
CA ILE A 65 -0.37 22.18 1.68
C ILE A 65 -0.86 23.50 1.08
N GLU A 66 -0.78 23.62 -0.23
CA GLU A 66 -1.36 24.75 -0.96
C GLU A 66 -2.88 24.53 -1.00
N ASN A 67 -3.58 25.07 0.00
CA ASN A 67 -5.04 25.02 0.04
C ASN A 67 -5.59 25.99 -1.02
N THR A 68 -6.34 25.46 -1.99
CA THR A 68 -6.99 26.22 -3.06
C THR A 68 -8.26 26.92 -2.57
N GLU A 69 -8.15 27.68 -1.47
CA GLU A 69 -9.22 28.53 -0.90
C GLU A 69 -9.54 29.76 -1.78
N GLY A 70 -9.65 29.56 -3.08
CA GLY A 70 -9.92 30.60 -4.05
C GLY A 70 -10.15 30.05 -5.43
N PHE A 71 -11.24 29.28 -5.60
CA PHE A 71 -12.01 29.20 -6.84
C PHE A 71 -11.18 29.27 -8.13
N ASP A 72 -10.55 28.15 -8.50
CA ASP A 72 -10.30 27.85 -9.91
C ASP A 72 -10.85 26.45 -10.21
N GLY A 73 -12.18 26.38 -10.28
CA GLY A 73 -12.85 25.91 -11.48
C GLY A 73 -12.46 24.56 -12.10
N GLU A 74 -12.04 23.56 -11.33
CA GLU A 74 -12.05 22.16 -11.79
C GLU A 74 -12.78 21.28 -10.76
N GLY A 75 -13.97 21.74 -10.35
CA GLY A 75 -14.90 20.98 -9.52
C GLY A 75 -15.77 19.98 -10.30
N ASP A 76 -15.34 19.60 -11.51
CA ASP A 76 -16.00 18.59 -12.35
C ASP A 76 -14.99 18.12 -13.41
N LEU A 77 -14.10 17.19 -13.04
CA LEU A 77 -13.22 16.56 -14.02
C LEU A 77 -14.08 15.61 -14.85
N PHE A 78 -14.60 16.10 -15.98
CA PHE A 78 -15.32 15.28 -16.94
C PHE A 78 -14.34 14.27 -17.56
N THR A 79 -14.31 13.05 -17.01
CA THR A 79 -13.66 11.93 -17.67
C THR A 79 -14.58 11.43 -18.80
N LYS A 80 -14.04 10.69 -19.77
CA LYS A 80 -14.84 10.11 -20.88
C LYS A 80 -16.01 9.21 -20.41
N PHE A 81 -16.08 8.89 -19.12
CA PHE A 81 -17.06 7.96 -18.54
C PHE A 81 -17.98 8.59 -17.48
N GLY A 82 -17.81 9.87 -17.12
CA GLY A 82 -18.71 10.55 -16.19
C GLY A 82 -18.05 11.64 -15.34
N VAL A 83 -18.80 12.07 -14.32
CA VAL A 83 -18.35 12.98 -13.26
C VAL A 83 -17.76 12.14 -12.14
N GLU A 84 -16.46 12.24 -11.91
CA GLU A 84 -15.78 11.67 -10.75
C GLU A 84 -15.22 12.82 -9.93
N ILE A 85 -15.67 12.94 -8.67
CA ILE A 85 -15.18 13.95 -7.73
C ILE A 85 -14.08 13.27 -6.91
N ARG A 86 -12.82 13.57 -7.22
CA ARG A 86 -11.67 13.15 -6.43
C ARG A 86 -11.17 14.28 -5.57
N ASP A 87 -10.82 13.97 -4.32
CA ASP A 87 -10.09 14.92 -3.49
C ASP A 87 -8.69 15.10 -4.09
N ALA A 88 -8.32 16.34 -4.43
CA ALA A 88 -7.00 16.70 -4.92
C ALA A 88 -6.33 17.68 -3.97
N ALA A 89 -5.01 17.57 -3.82
CA ALA A 89 -4.22 18.46 -2.98
C ALA A 89 -2.86 18.73 -3.63
N THR A 90 -2.35 19.96 -3.47
CA THR A 90 -1.00 20.31 -3.91
C THR A 90 -0.07 20.42 -2.70
N PHE A 91 0.95 19.58 -2.68
CA PHE A 91 1.97 19.59 -1.62
C PHE A 91 3.25 20.25 -2.12
N ILE A 92 3.84 21.10 -1.29
CA ILE A 92 5.10 21.78 -1.59
C ILE A 92 6.17 21.27 -0.62
N VAL A 93 7.26 20.76 -1.18
CA VAL A 93 8.39 20.23 -0.43
C VAL A 93 9.70 20.89 -0.86
N SER A 94 10.63 21.11 0.06
CA SER A 94 11.98 21.59 -0.27
C SER A 94 12.81 20.50 -0.93
N ARG A 95 13.55 20.84 -2.00
CA ARG A 95 14.42 19.91 -2.72
C ARG A 95 15.54 19.37 -1.84
N LYS A 96 16.28 20.25 -1.14
CA LYS A 96 17.33 19.85 -0.20
C LYS A 96 16.79 19.04 0.97
N ARG A 97 15.62 19.38 1.51
CA ARG A 97 15.01 18.59 2.60
C ARG A 97 14.66 17.18 2.15
N TRP A 98 13.99 17.05 1.00
CA TRP A 98 13.65 15.76 0.42
C TRP A 98 14.90 14.91 0.12
N ALA A 99 15.93 15.52 -0.49
CA ALA A 99 17.19 14.83 -0.79
C ALA A 99 17.90 14.32 0.48
N ASN A 100 17.86 15.06 1.57
CA ASN A 100 18.49 14.67 2.83
C ASN A 100 17.71 13.58 3.59
N VAL A 101 16.39 13.53 3.46
CA VAL A 101 15.55 12.56 4.18
C VAL A 101 15.39 11.29 3.37
N VAL A 102 14.95 11.42 2.12
CA VAL A 102 14.60 10.29 1.26
C VAL A 102 15.83 9.84 0.46
N GLY A 103 16.56 10.79 -0.13
CA GLY A 103 17.71 10.51 -1.01
C GLY A 103 18.97 9.98 -0.30
N GLN A 104 19.12 10.22 1.01
CA GLN A 104 20.27 9.69 1.79
C GLN A 104 19.96 8.40 2.54
N MET A 105 18.70 8.18 2.94
CA MET A 105 18.32 7.01 3.74
C MET A 105 18.08 5.76 2.91
N ASN A 106 17.77 5.91 1.62
CA ASN A 106 17.47 4.79 0.76
C ASN A 106 18.53 4.64 -0.34
N ASN A 107 19.54 3.80 -0.09
CA ASN A 107 20.58 3.45 -1.08
C ASN A 107 20.02 2.77 -2.35
N GLN A 108 18.72 2.44 -2.38
CA GLN A 108 18.04 1.80 -3.51
C GLN A 108 17.29 2.79 -4.41
N ILE A 109 17.17 4.06 -4.01
CA ILE A 109 16.45 5.09 -4.78
C ILE A 109 17.45 5.98 -5.52
N GLU A 110 17.71 5.66 -6.79
CA GLU A 110 18.46 6.54 -7.71
C GLU A 110 17.60 7.71 -8.22
N SER A 111 16.80 8.34 -7.35
CA SER A 111 15.95 9.47 -7.73
C SER A 111 16.44 10.78 -7.12
N ILE A 112 16.60 11.79 -7.96
CA ILE A 112 16.98 13.15 -7.53
C ILE A 112 15.76 14.02 -7.15
N ARG A 113 14.56 13.48 -7.31
CA ARG A 113 13.27 14.15 -7.05
C ARG A 113 12.19 13.13 -6.69
N PRO A 114 11.06 13.58 -6.11
CA PRO A 114 9.85 12.77 -6.01
C PRO A 114 9.42 12.21 -7.37
N ARG A 115 8.88 10.99 -7.37
CA ARG A 115 8.37 10.32 -8.56
C ARG A 115 6.85 10.36 -8.58
N GLU A 116 6.33 10.25 -9.80
CA GLU A 116 4.90 10.03 -9.99
C GLU A 116 4.56 8.60 -9.52
N GLY A 117 3.43 8.42 -8.86
CA GLY A 117 3.03 7.17 -8.19
C GLY A 117 3.60 6.97 -6.78
N ASP A 118 4.45 7.87 -6.27
CA ASP A 118 4.80 7.87 -4.84
C ASP A 118 3.60 8.35 -4.00
N LEU A 119 3.51 7.92 -2.74
CA LEU A 119 2.39 8.28 -1.86
C LEU A 119 2.78 9.27 -0.77
N ILE A 120 1.82 10.08 -0.34
CA ILE A 120 1.91 11.01 0.77
C ILE A 120 0.77 10.71 1.74
N TYR A 121 1.11 10.30 2.96
CA TYR A 121 0.14 10.10 4.03
C TYR A 121 0.00 11.37 4.88
N LEU A 122 -1.20 11.93 4.87
CA LEU A 122 -1.56 13.09 5.65
C LEU A 122 -2.06 12.67 7.04
N THR A 123 -1.21 12.91 8.05
CA THR A 123 -1.47 12.54 9.45
C THR A 123 -2.70 13.19 10.08
N LEU A 124 -3.11 14.37 9.59
CA LEU A 124 -4.26 15.10 10.12
C LEU A 124 -5.59 14.44 9.77
N THR A 125 -5.70 13.86 8.58
CA THR A 125 -6.95 13.29 8.04
C THR A 125 -6.90 11.78 7.87
N ASN A 126 -5.76 11.14 8.14
CA ASN A 126 -5.48 9.73 7.87
C ASN A 126 -5.81 9.33 6.43
N LYS A 127 -5.45 10.20 5.47
CA LYS A 127 -5.67 9.96 4.03
C LYS A 127 -4.33 9.79 3.31
N LEU A 128 -4.28 8.87 2.36
CA LEU A 128 -3.17 8.72 1.40
C LEU A 128 -3.48 9.53 0.14
N PHE A 129 -2.47 10.22 -0.38
CA PHE A 129 -2.51 10.90 -1.66
C PHE A 129 -1.43 10.35 -2.58
N GLU A 130 -1.77 10.08 -3.83
CA GLU A 130 -0.83 9.66 -4.87
C GLU A 130 -0.33 10.87 -5.65
N ILE A 131 0.98 10.92 -5.90
CA ILE A 131 1.59 11.98 -6.71
C ILE A 131 1.31 11.71 -8.19
N MET A 132 0.43 12.52 -8.77
CA MET A 132 0.09 12.45 -10.19
C MET A 132 1.13 13.17 -11.05
N HIS A 133 1.62 14.31 -10.57
CA HIS A 133 2.59 15.10 -11.31
C HIS A 133 3.53 15.90 -10.39
N VAL A 134 4.81 15.94 -10.77
CA VAL A 134 5.84 16.69 -10.06
C VAL A 134 6.30 17.87 -10.91
N GLU A 135 5.84 19.07 -10.56
CA GLU A 135 6.33 20.28 -11.21
C GLU A 135 7.74 20.59 -10.72
N HIS A 136 8.68 20.50 -11.65
CA HIS A 136 10.08 20.84 -11.42
C HIS A 136 10.55 22.06 -12.21
N GLU A 137 9.69 22.64 -13.04
CA GLU A 137 10.00 23.78 -13.91
C GLU A 137 8.94 24.89 -13.87
N GLN A 138 9.33 26.10 -13.45
CA GLN A 138 8.54 27.32 -13.63
C GLN A 138 9.35 28.34 -14.46
N PRO A 139 8.72 29.06 -15.42
CA PRO A 139 9.44 29.86 -16.43
C PRO A 139 10.14 31.11 -15.89
N PHE A 140 10.01 31.45 -14.61
CA PHE A 140 10.62 32.64 -14.02
C PHE A 140 11.33 32.35 -12.70
N TYR A 141 12.66 32.17 -12.76
CA TYR A 141 13.49 32.06 -11.57
C TYR A 141 14.23 33.35 -11.28
N GLN A 142 13.92 33.98 -10.14
CA GLN A 142 14.67 35.14 -9.68
C GLN A 142 16.11 34.80 -9.27
N LEU A 143 16.42 33.53 -8.95
CA LEU A 143 17.73 33.06 -8.47
C LEU A 143 18.33 31.94 -9.34
N SER A 144 17.85 31.74 -10.57
CA SER A 144 18.27 30.64 -11.47
C SER A 144 18.22 29.23 -10.84
N ASN A 145 17.48 29.04 -9.73
CA ASN A 145 17.30 27.77 -9.03
C ASN A 145 15.87 27.70 -8.47
N LEU A 146 15.27 26.50 -8.47
CA LEU A 146 14.00 26.22 -7.83
C LEU A 146 14.28 25.45 -6.52
N PRO A 147 14.04 26.03 -5.34
CA PRO A 147 14.32 25.38 -4.06
C PRO A 147 13.25 24.38 -3.61
N THR A 148 12.12 24.31 -4.31
CA THR A 148 10.99 23.44 -3.97
C THR A 148 10.58 22.53 -5.13
N PHE A 149 9.80 21.50 -4.82
CA PHE A 149 8.97 20.74 -5.76
C PHE A 149 7.50 21.04 -5.42
N LYS A 150 6.66 21.21 -6.45
CA LYS A 150 5.20 21.19 -6.28
C LYS A 150 4.67 19.85 -6.76
N LEU A 151 3.95 19.16 -5.89
CA LEU A 151 3.44 17.81 -6.09
C LEU A 151 1.92 17.92 -6.21
N ARG A 152 1.40 17.72 -7.42
CA ARG A 152 -0.05 17.61 -7.64
C ARG A 152 -0.45 16.19 -7.31
N CYS A 153 -1.32 16.04 -6.33
CA CYS A 153 -1.69 14.74 -5.80
C CYS A 153 -3.21 14.57 -5.79
N GLU A 154 -3.64 13.32 -5.95
CA GLU A 154 -5.04 12.91 -5.86
C GLU A 154 -5.20 11.90 -4.72
N LEU A 155 -6.41 11.74 -4.18
CA LEU A 155 -6.71 10.73 -3.17
C LEU A 155 -6.37 9.34 -3.71
N PHE A 156 -5.49 8.64 -3.00
CA PHE A 156 -5.09 7.29 -3.34
C PHE A 156 -6.25 6.32 -3.11
N THR A 157 -6.47 5.42 -4.06
CA THR A 157 -7.44 4.34 -3.95
C THR A 157 -6.69 3.02 -3.86
N TYR A 158 -6.91 2.29 -2.78
CA TYR A 158 -6.31 0.98 -2.59
C TYR A 158 -6.85 -0.02 -3.62
N SER A 159 -5.94 -0.71 -4.31
CA SER A 159 -6.18 -1.70 -5.36
C SER A 159 -5.18 -2.86 -5.25
N ASP A 160 -5.08 -3.45 -4.05
CA ASP A 160 -4.20 -4.60 -3.74
C ASP A 160 -2.70 -4.26 -3.74
N GLU A 161 -2.33 -2.98 -3.57
CA GLU A 161 -0.95 -2.61 -3.29
C GLU A 161 -0.48 -3.17 -1.95
N ARG A 162 0.84 -3.24 -1.78
CA ARG A 162 1.48 -3.72 -0.57
C ARG A 162 2.03 -2.58 0.28
N LEU A 163 1.49 -2.37 1.47
CA LEU A 163 1.84 -1.32 2.43
C LEU A 163 2.46 -1.96 3.67
N ASN A 164 3.80 -2.00 3.72
CA ASN A 164 4.56 -2.55 4.84
C ASN A 164 5.54 -1.49 5.35
N THR A 165 4.98 -0.38 5.82
CA THR A 165 5.75 0.82 6.16
C THR A 165 6.22 0.87 7.61
N SER A 166 5.81 -0.10 8.44
CA SER A 166 5.98 -0.15 9.90
C SER A 166 5.18 0.92 10.66
N ILE A 167 4.21 1.54 9.98
CA ILE A 167 3.31 2.53 10.55
C ILE A 167 1.91 1.94 10.50
N GLY A 168 1.40 1.50 11.66
CA GLY A 168 0.11 0.80 11.75
C GLY A 168 -1.04 1.52 11.05
N ALA A 169 -1.14 2.85 11.16
CA ALA A 169 -2.20 3.62 10.50
C ALA A 169 -2.16 3.59 8.95
N ILE A 170 -0.99 3.34 8.37
CA ILE A 170 -0.82 3.18 6.91
C ILE A 170 -1.04 1.72 6.52
N ASP A 171 -0.43 0.80 7.27
CA ASP A 171 -0.47 -0.64 6.98
C ASP A 171 -1.89 -1.21 7.22
N ASP A 172 -2.67 -0.60 8.12
CA ASP A 172 -4.09 -0.92 8.36
C ASP A 172 -4.99 -0.66 7.14
N ILE A 173 -4.53 0.09 6.13
CA ILE A 173 -5.31 0.34 4.91
C ILE A 173 -5.52 -0.97 4.13
N GLU A 174 -4.54 -1.88 4.16
CA GLU A 174 -4.66 -3.21 3.51
C GLU A 174 -5.79 -4.05 4.11
N LYS A 175 -6.10 -3.84 5.39
CA LYS A 175 -7.19 -4.55 6.10
C LYS A 175 -8.57 -4.19 5.54
N SER A 176 -8.69 -3.09 4.80
CA SER A 176 -9.94 -2.73 4.11
C SER A 176 -10.16 -3.54 2.83
N GLY A 177 -9.12 -4.20 2.30
CA GLY A 177 -9.21 -5.09 1.15
C GLY A 177 -9.73 -6.49 1.50
N TYR A 178 -9.76 -7.38 0.51
CA TYR A 178 -10.12 -8.78 0.75
C TYR A 178 -9.07 -9.48 1.61
N ASN A 179 -9.48 -10.08 2.72
CA ASN A 179 -8.59 -10.83 3.59
C ASN A 179 -9.28 -12.05 4.20
N LEU A 180 -8.47 -13.06 4.52
CA LEU A 180 -8.91 -14.31 5.14
C LEU A 180 -8.36 -14.43 6.54
N LYS A 181 -9.19 -14.89 7.48
CA LYS A 181 -8.77 -15.33 8.80
C LYS A 181 -8.54 -16.84 8.76
N LEU A 182 -7.31 -17.24 9.00
CA LEU A 182 -6.90 -18.64 9.06
C LEU A 182 -6.74 -19.03 10.53
N LEU A 183 -7.67 -19.82 11.06
CA LEU A 183 -7.54 -20.38 12.41
C LEU A 183 -6.61 -21.59 12.37
N MET A 184 -5.78 -21.68 13.39
CA MET A 184 -4.79 -22.73 13.57
C MET A 184 -5.14 -23.61 14.76
N ASN A 185 -4.64 -24.84 14.73
CA ASN A 185 -4.73 -25.73 15.89
C ASN A 185 -4.06 -25.08 17.11
N GLN A 186 -4.62 -25.34 18.29
CA GLN A 186 -4.09 -24.89 19.56
C GLN A 186 -2.64 -25.38 19.73
N GLY A 187 -1.70 -24.46 19.74
CA GLY A 187 -0.28 -24.78 19.86
C GLY A 187 0.54 -23.60 20.35
N ILE A 188 1.49 -23.84 21.25
CA ILE A 188 2.52 -22.86 21.59
C ILE A 188 3.34 -22.61 20.33
N ASP A 189 3.76 -21.36 20.08
CA ASP A 189 4.71 -21.06 19.00
C ASP A 189 5.87 -22.04 19.02
N SER A 190 6.20 -22.57 17.84
CA SER A 190 7.31 -23.49 17.64
C SER A 190 8.62 -22.90 18.17
N ILE A 191 8.68 -21.57 18.24
CA ILE A 191 9.74 -20.78 18.85
C ILE A 191 9.16 -20.02 20.05
N ASN A 192 9.34 -20.55 21.26
CA ASN A 192 8.92 -19.87 22.49
C ASN A 192 9.95 -18.80 22.90
N SER A 193 9.95 -17.67 22.19
CA SER A 193 10.85 -16.54 22.44
C SER A 193 10.05 -15.26 22.65
N SER A 194 10.45 -14.44 23.64
CA SER A 194 9.80 -13.14 23.92
C SER A 194 9.93 -12.12 22.78
N ILE A 195 10.70 -12.43 21.74
CA ILE A 195 11.01 -11.54 20.62
C ILE A 195 10.67 -12.15 19.25
N SER A 196 10.16 -13.38 19.18
CA SER A 196 9.75 -13.97 17.91
C SER A 196 8.54 -14.87 18.06
N TYR A 197 7.58 -14.62 17.17
CA TYR A 197 6.41 -15.42 16.94
C TYR A 197 6.60 -16.31 15.70
N ASP A 198 5.74 -17.32 15.55
CA ASP A 198 5.73 -18.21 14.39
C ASP A 198 5.40 -17.47 13.08
N PHE A 199 4.63 -16.38 13.18
CA PHE A 199 4.31 -15.46 12.09
C PHE A 199 4.43 -14.00 12.57
N MET A 200 4.81 -13.12 11.66
CA MET A 200 4.83 -11.68 11.86
C MET A 200 4.16 -10.98 10.66
N GLU A 201 3.71 -9.75 10.88
CA GLU A 201 3.16 -8.91 9.81
C GLU A 201 4.19 -8.70 8.69
N GLY A 202 3.72 -8.72 7.44
CA GLY A 202 4.54 -8.61 6.22
C GLY A 202 5.28 -9.90 5.82
N GLU A 203 5.15 -10.98 6.58
CA GLU A 203 5.68 -12.29 6.19
C GLU A 203 4.72 -13.06 5.29
N PHE A 204 5.20 -14.13 4.66
CA PHE A 204 4.34 -14.96 3.82
C PHE A 204 4.13 -16.35 4.41
N VAL A 205 2.86 -16.76 4.36
CA VAL A 205 2.43 -18.13 4.61
C VAL A 205 2.20 -18.85 3.29
N GLN A 206 2.51 -20.14 3.27
CA GLN A 206 2.39 -20.99 2.09
C GLN A 206 1.68 -22.31 2.43
N GLN A 207 0.82 -22.78 1.53
CA GLN A 207 0.22 -24.10 1.57
C GLN A 207 0.48 -24.83 0.25
N THR A 208 0.91 -26.08 0.31
CA THR A 208 0.96 -26.96 -0.87
C THR A 208 -0.29 -27.83 -0.89
N LEU A 209 -1.16 -27.61 -1.87
CA LEU A 209 -2.38 -28.38 -2.11
C LEU A 209 -2.10 -29.71 -2.81
N THR A 210 -3.13 -30.56 -2.85
CA THR A 210 -3.11 -31.79 -3.65
C THR A 210 -2.82 -31.46 -5.12
N GLY A 211 -1.92 -32.22 -5.74
CA GLY A 211 -1.46 -31.95 -7.12
C GLY A 211 -0.24 -31.03 -7.21
N GLY A 212 0.31 -30.57 -6.08
CA GLY A 212 1.54 -29.77 -6.04
C GLY A 212 1.32 -28.27 -6.28
N LYS A 213 0.08 -27.83 -6.43
CA LYS A 213 -0.30 -26.41 -6.49
C LYS A 213 0.06 -25.72 -5.17
N VAL A 214 0.76 -24.60 -5.25
CA VAL A 214 1.15 -23.81 -4.09
C VAL A 214 0.26 -22.58 -3.99
N ILE A 215 -0.28 -22.33 -2.80
CA ILE A 215 -0.94 -21.09 -2.41
C ILE A 215 0.01 -20.31 -1.51
N THR A 216 0.15 -19.02 -1.77
CA THR A 216 0.97 -18.09 -0.99
C THR A 216 0.12 -16.88 -0.63
N ALA A 217 0.25 -16.38 0.60
CA ALA A 217 -0.42 -15.16 1.04
C ALA A 217 0.46 -14.38 2.01
N GLU A 218 0.26 -13.07 2.08
CA GLU A 218 0.92 -12.17 3.03
C GLU A 218 0.16 -12.16 4.36
N VAL A 219 0.88 -12.11 5.47
CA VAL A 219 0.33 -12.03 6.83
C VAL A 219 0.12 -10.56 7.21
N LEU A 220 -1.13 -10.18 7.44
CA LEU A 220 -1.53 -8.85 7.92
C LEU A 220 -1.63 -8.75 9.43
N GLU A 221 -1.94 -9.86 10.11
CA GLU A 221 -2.10 -9.91 11.56
C GLU A 221 -1.76 -11.31 12.07
N TYR A 222 -1.14 -11.40 13.25
CA TYR A 222 -1.01 -12.65 14.00
C TYR A 222 -1.49 -12.48 15.44
N ASN A 223 -2.42 -13.34 15.87
CA ASN A 223 -2.91 -13.38 17.24
C ASN A 223 -2.55 -14.71 17.91
N GLN A 224 -1.53 -14.68 18.76
CA GLN A 224 -1.04 -15.84 19.49
C GLN A 224 -2.06 -16.39 20.50
N SER A 225 -2.84 -15.53 21.17
CA SER A 225 -3.78 -15.98 22.20
C SER A 225 -4.97 -16.74 21.62
N GLN A 226 -5.36 -16.40 20.40
CA GLN A 226 -6.51 -16.99 19.71
C GLN A 226 -6.09 -17.93 18.56
N ASN A 227 -4.79 -18.09 18.32
CA ASN A 227 -4.20 -18.95 17.30
C ASN A 227 -4.78 -18.73 15.90
N TYR A 228 -4.79 -17.48 15.44
CA TYR A 228 -5.15 -17.15 14.05
C TYR A 228 -4.16 -16.20 13.41
N ILE A 229 -4.05 -16.27 12.09
CA ILE A 229 -3.48 -15.22 11.25
C ILE A 229 -4.56 -14.62 10.37
N VAL A 230 -4.42 -13.35 10.02
CA VAL A 230 -5.17 -12.73 8.92
C VAL A 230 -4.22 -12.56 7.75
N VAL A 231 -4.67 -12.91 6.55
CA VAL A 231 -3.86 -12.89 5.34
C VAL A 231 -4.53 -12.19 4.16
N SER A 232 -3.73 -11.59 3.29
CA SER A 232 -4.13 -10.93 2.04
C SER A 232 -3.17 -11.30 0.90
N HIS A 233 -3.34 -10.67 -0.27
CA HIS A 233 -2.51 -10.85 -1.46
C HIS A 233 -2.33 -12.33 -1.84
N ILE A 234 -3.44 -13.05 -1.84
CA ILE A 234 -3.47 -14.50 -2.07
C ILE A 234 -3.15 -14.77 -3.53
N SER A 235 -2.11 -15.58 -3.75
CA SER A 235 -1.64 -15.94 -5.08
C SER A 235 -1.40 -17.45 -5.16
N THR A 236 -1.47 -17.98 -6.37
CA THR A 236 -1.23 -19.39 -6.66
C THR A 236 -0.09 -19.55 -7.65
N SER A 237 0.67 -20.64 -7.51
CA SER A 237 1.84 -20.92 -8.38
C SER A 237 1.51 -21.11 -9.86
N ASP A 238 0.24 -21.37 -10.19
CA ASP A 238 -0.23 -21.62 -11.55
C ASP A 238 -1.10 -20.46 -12.10
N GLY A 239 -1.28 -19.38 -11.34
CA GLY A 239 -2.11 -18.23 -11.71
C GLY A 239 -3.61 -18.51 -11.78
N THR A 240 -4.05 -19.71 -11.41
CA THR A 240 -5.48 -20.07 -11.39
C THR A 240 -6.05 -19.93 -9.99
N TYR A 241 -7.35 -19.67 -9.89
CA TYR A 241 -8.03 -19.56 -8.60
C TYR A 241 -7.74 -20.74 -7.66
N GLY A 242 -7.49 -20.46 -6.39
CA GLY A 242 -7.26 -21.46 -5.35
C GLY A 242 -7.34 -20.83 -3.97
N MET A 243 -7.85 -21.59 -3.00
CA MET A 243 -8.06 -21.14 -1.62
C MET A 243 -7.37 -22.07 -0.63
N PHE A 244 -7.00 -21.51 0.52
CA PHE A 244 -6.52 -22.30 1.65
C PHE A 244 -7.56 -23.35 2.06
N VAL A 245 -7.07 -24.51 2.47
CA VAL A 245 -7.89 -25.61 3.01
C VAL A 245 -7.36 -26.04 4.37
N PRO A 246 -8.17 -26.68 5.23
CA PRO A 246 -7.66 -27.25 6.48
C PRO A 246 -6.48 -28.18 6.20
N GLY A 247 -5.36 -27.97 6.89
CA GLY A 247 -4.11 -28.67 6.58
C GLY A 247 -2.86 -27.91 7.00
N VAL A 248 -1.69 -28.44 6.64
CA VAL A 248 -0.41 -27.85 7.05
C VAL A 248 -0.10 -26.62 6.20
N VAL A 249 0.30 -25.54 6.88
CA VAL A 249 0.88 -24.34 6.29
C VAL A 249 2.28 -24.12 6.84
N GLN A 250 3.11 -23.42 6.06
CA GLN A 250 4.47 -23.06 6.42
C GLN A 250 4.71 -21.57 6.33
N ASN A 251 5.52 -21.02 7.25
CA ASN A 251 6.10 -19.69 7.07
C ASN A 251 7.27 -19.80 6.08
N THR A 252 7.27 -18.97 5.05
CA THR A 252 8.34 -18.94 4.04
C THR A 252 9.66 -18.39 4.60
N ARG A 253 9.61 -17.58 5.66
CA ARG A 253 10.80 -16.96 6.26
C ARG A 253 11.44 -17.86 7.30
N LEU A 254 12.65 -18.31 7.00
CA LEU A 254 13.44 -19.17 7.87
C LEU A 254 13.85 -18.45 9.17
N ARG A 255 13.75 -19.16 10.28
CA ARG A 255 14.18 -18.71 11.61
C ARG A 255 15.36 -19.51 12.09
N ASN A 256 16.29 -18.90 12.81
CA ASN A 256 17.31 -19.66 13.52
C ASN A 256 16.72 -20.33 14.77
N ILE A 257 17.47 -21.25 15.38
CA ILE A 257 17.05 -21.99 16.59
C ILE A 257 16.66 -21.06 17.76
N SER A 258 17.19 -19.83 17.81
CA SER A 258 16.89 -18.85 18.85
C SER A 258 15.68 -17.96 18.53
N GLY A 259 15.05 -18.15 17.37
CA GLY A 259 13.89 -17.37 16.93
C GLY A 259 14.21 -16.10 16.15
N ALA A 260 15.46 -15.72 16.00
CA ALA A 260 15.80 -14.59 15.13
C ALA A 260 15.73 -15.01 13.65
N LEU A 261 15.73 -14.02 12.76
CA LEU A 261 15.88 -14.27 11.33
C LEU A 261 17.17 -15.04 11.06
N ALA A 262 17.06 -16.15 10.32
CA ALA A 262 18.24 -16.94 9.98
C ALA A 262 19.09 -16.21 8.94
N TYR A 263 20.39 -16.04 9.23
CA TYR A 263 21.38 -15.56 8.26
C TYR A 263 22.17 -16.74 7.66
N ILE A 264 22.93 -16.47 6.60
CA ILE A 264 23.77 -17.48 5.96
C ILE A 264 24.75 -18.07 7.00
N GLY A 265 24.68 -19.38 7.20
CA GLY A 265 25.49 -20.11 8.19
C GLY A 265 24.73 -20.50 9.47
N ASP A 266 23.51 -19.99 9.69
CA ASP A 266 22.67 -20.40 10.80
C ASP A 266 22.04 -21.78 10.56
N SER A 267 21.88 -22.54 11.64
CA SER A 267 20.94 -23.67 11.64
C SER A 267 19.53 -23.10 11.58
N ALA A 268 18.91 -23.21 10.41
CA ALA A 268 17.57 -22.72 10.14
C ALA A 268 16.51 -23.77 10.45
N THR A 269 15.34 -23.29 10.88
CA THR A 269 14.13 -24.06 11.11
C THR A 269 12.99 -23.44 10.30
N THR A 270 12.21 -24.30 9.64
CA THR A 270 10.96 -23.91 8.99
C THR A 270 9.84 -24.02 10.02
N VAL A 271 9.00 -23.00 10.08
CA VAL A 271 7.83 -22.97 10.96
C VAL A 271 6.65 -23.60 10.23
N TYR A 272 5.98 -24.55 10.89
CA TYR A 272 4.78 -25.22 10.37
C TYR A 272 3.62 -25.10 11.37
N ARG A 273 2.42 -24.82 10.86
CA ARG A 273 1.16 -24.87 11.63
C ARG A 273 0.12 -25.66 10.88
N THR A 274 -0.92 -26.11 11.58
CA THR A 274 -2.07 -26.80 10.96
C THR A 274 -3.28 -25.88 11.03
N LEU A 275 -3.81 -25.50 9.87
CA LEU A 275 -5.07 -24.78 9.74
C LEU A 275 -6.24 -25.70 10.09
N THR A 276 -7.17 -25.18 10.88
CA THR A 276 -8.41 -25.85 11.28
C THR A 276 -9.61 -25.27 10.54
N THR A 277 -9.74 -23.95 10.50
CA THR A 277 -10.80 -23.25 9.77
C THR A 277 -10.22 -22.09 8.97
N ILE A 278 -10.94 -21.72 7.92
CA ILE A 278 -10.62 -20.63 7.00
C ILE A 278 -11.91 -19.84 6.85
N ASP A 279 -11.89 -18.59 7.26
CA ASP A 279 -13.05 -17.72 7.26
C ASP A 279 -12.70 -16.43 6.51
N GLU A 280 -13.66 -15.86 5.80
CA GLU A 280 -13.49 -14.49 5.29
C GLU A 280 -13.46 -13.53 6.47
N ASN A 281 -12.51 -12.59 6.44
CA ASN A 281 -12.35 -11.64 7.51
C ASN A 281 -12.84 -10.27 7.05
N VAL A 282 -13.97 -9.87 7.59
CA VAL A 282 -14.58 -8.57 7.30
C VAL A 282 -14.12 -7.61 8.38
N TYR A 283 -13.16 -6.74 8.06
CA TYR A 283 -12.82 -5.61 8.93
C TYR A 283 -13.88 -4.52 8.76
N GLY A 284 -14.66 -4.27 9.82
CA GLY A 284 -15.67 -3.23 9.84
C GLY A 284 -17.08 -3.77 10.08
N ASP A 285 -18.02 -2.85 10.19
CA ASP A 285 -19.42 -3.17 10.44
C ASP A 285 -20.02 -3.82 9.18
N SER A 286 -20.24 -5.14 9.20
CA SER A 286 -20.92 -5.89 8.13
C SER A 286 -22.33 -5.35 7.84
N SER A 287 -22.84 -4.45 8.67
CA SER A 287 -24.09 -3.70 8.49
C SER A 287 -24.25 -2.99 7.12
N PHE A 288 -23.15 -2.71 6.39
CA PHE A 288 -23.22 -2.14 5.03
C PHE A 288 -22.88 -3.14 3.93
N ALA A 289 -22.42 -4.33 4.29
CA ALA A 289 -22.08 -5.40 3.38
C ALA A 289 -23.40 -6.03 2.88
N GLN A 290 -23.87 -5.61 1.70
CA GLN A 290 -25.15 -6.08 1.13
C GLN A 290 -25.07 -7.50 0.55
N ASN A 291 -23.93 -8.16 0.68
CA ASN A 291 -23.70 -9.54 0.29
C ASN A 291 -24.39 -10.54 1.22
N ASP A 292 -24.68 -10.17 2.48
CA ASP A 292 -25.44 -11.02 3.40
C ASP A 292 -26.79 -11.45 2.80
N ILE A 293 -27.42 -10.61 1.96
CA ILE A 293 -28.71 -10.91 1.30
C ILE A 293 -28.64 -12.09 0.34
N PHE A 294 -27.44 -12.45 -0.14
CA PHE A 294 -27.22 -13.58 -1.05
C PHE A 294 -26.81 -14.85 -0.31
N ASP A 295 -26.65 -14.81 1.03
CA ASP A 295 -26.41 -16.00 1.83
C ASP A 295 -27.72 -16.78 2.01
N THR A 296 -27.83 -17.86 1.26
CA THR A 296 -29.05 -18.64 1.00
C THR A 296 -29.63 -19.37 2.22
N ALA A 297 -28.92 -19.39 3.35
CA ALA A 297 -29.37 -20.13 4.54
C ALA A 297 -30.28 -19.31 5.47
N GLU A 298 -30.18 -17.97 5.49
CA GLU A 298 -30.88 -17.12 6.47
C GLU A 298 -31.80 -16.05 5.89
N ASN A 299 -31.79 -15.81 4.58
CA ASN A 299 -32.64 -14.77 3.97
C ASN A 299 -33.93 -15.33 3.39
N SER A 300 -35.06 -14.72 3.79
CA SER A 300 -36.37 -14.95 3.18
C SER A 300 -36.53 -14.34 1.79
N PHE A 301 -35.42 -13.95 1.13
CA PHE A 301 -35.40 -13.68 -0.30
C PHE A 301 -35.24 -15.03 -0.99
N ASP A 302 -36.37 -15.69 -1.24
CA ASP A 302 -36.42 -16.82 -2.15
C ASP A 302 -35.75 -16.39 -3.46
N LEU A 303 -34.59 -16.97 -3.76
CA LEU A 303 -33.97 -16.90 -5.10
C LEU A 303 -34.78 -17.72 -6.11
N ASP A 304 -36.10 -17.82 -5.94
CA ASP A 304 -37.07 -18.53 -6.78
C ASP A 304 -37.10 -18.04 -8.24
N PHE A 305 -36.47 -16.89 -8.52
CA PHE A 305 -36.26 -16.39 -9.88
C PHE A 305 -35.00 -16.93 -10.56
N LEU A 306 -34.08 -17.55 -9.81
CA LEU A 306 -32.90 -18.24 -10.32
C LEU A 306 -33.16 -19.75 -10.28
N ASP A 307 -33.65 -20.28 -11.40
CA ASP A 307 -33.90 -21.71 -11.56
C ASP A 307 -32.60 -22.46 -11.90
N PHE A 308 -32.05 -23.19 -10.93
CA PHE A 308 -30.89 -24.08 -11.11
C PHE A 308 -31.27 -25.53 -11.39
N SER A 309 -32.55 -25.82 -11.69
CA SER A 309 -33.01 -27.18 -12.01
C SER A 309 -32.65 -27.62 -13.43
N GLU A 310 -32.32 -26.68 -14.32
CA GLU A 310 -31.82 -26.97 -15.66
C GLU A 310 -30.30 -26.85 -15.74
N ASN A 311 -29.66 -27.86 -16.33
CA ASN A 311 -28.21 -27.93 -16.50
C ASN A 311 -27.66 -26.89 -17.50
N ASN A 312 -28.52 -26.26 -18.31
CA ASN A 312 -28.15 -25.22 -19.27
C ASN A 312 -29.25 -24.13 -19.36
N PRO A 313 -29.30 -23.20 -18.41
CA PRO A 313 -30.35 -22.18 -18.33
C PRO A 313 -30.30 -21.11 -19.45
N PHE A 314 -29.35 -21.22 -20.39
CA PHE A 314 -29.18 -20.31 -21.52
C PHE A 314 -29.10 -21.04 -22.87
N GLY A 315 -29.46 -22.33 -22.93
CA GLY A 315 -29.52 -23.12 -24.17
C GLY A 315 -30.77 -22.85 -24.98
N ASP A 316 -30.67 -22.94 -26.30
CA ASP A 316 -31.84 -22.86 -27.19
C ASP A 316 -32.72 -24.12 -27.01
N PRO A 317 -34.06 -23.99 -27.03
CA PRO A 317 -34.99 -25.10 -26.79
C PRO A 317 -34.96 -26.21 -27.86
N GLU A 318 -34.18 -26.04 -28.93
CA GLU A 318 -33.99 -27.04 -29.99
C GLU A 318 -32.83 -28.02 -29.71
N ASP A 319 -32.00 -27.79 -28.68
CA ASP A 319 -30.84 -28.62 -28.33
C ASP A 319 -31.14 -29.72 -27.28
N LEU A 320 -32.41 -30.12 -27.12
CA LEU A 320 -32.86 -31.20 -26.21
C LEU A 320 -33.16 -32.54 -26.90
#